data_AF-A0A136K2G7-F1
#
_entry.id   AF-A0A136K2G7-F1
#
_cell.length_a   1.000
_cell.length_b   1.000
_cell.length_c   1.000
_cell.angle_alpha   90.00
_cell.angle_beta   90.00
_cell.angle_gamma   90.00
#
_symmetry.space_group_name_H-M   'P 1'
#
loop_
_entity.id
_entity.type
_entity.pdbx_description
1 polymer ?
#
loop_
_entity_poly.entity_id
_entity_poly.type
_entity_poly.pdbx_seq_one_letter_code
_entity_poly.pdbx_strand_id
1 'polypeptide(L)'
;MRRFFVSRLRAAVALRRMVAPRTNACRLVYGESDLLPGLVVDRFDDVAVMQTLGYGMDVRKDFLGALLVREAGVRRVYLRNDAKSRTLEGLPLFKGFLSGEGDTAVPIHEGPARFVVEIAEGQKTGWFCDQRENRLAAALYAKHKTVLEAFCHTGAFGIQAALAGAQSVEGLDVSAAAVALAESHAIRNEVAERCRYRQADAFDELPALEQQGRRYDLVILDPPAFARSKQAVAHALAGYKQVNLRGLRLLRPGGVLVTCSCSHPISEQDFWAMVQAAARDAGRPIRLLEQRSQGPDHPVLAGMPETRYLKCLIVQTF
;
A
#
# COMPACT_ATOMS: atom_id res chain seq x y z
N MET A 1 -7.62 33.87 4.40
CA MET A 1 -6.83 32.74 3.85
C MET A 1 -6.08 31.92 4.91
N ARG A 2 -5.25 32.49 5.79
CA ARG A 2 -4.51 31.72 6.83
C ARG A 2 -5.40 30.85 7.73
N ARG A 3 -6.53 31.39 8.21
CA ARG A 3 -7.50 30.66 9.07
C ARG A 3 -8.08 29.41 8.39
N PHE A 4 -8.27 29.44 7.06
CA PHE A 4 -8.80 28.31 6.30
C PHE A 4 -7.84 27.10 6.36
N PHE A 5 -6.57 27.29 6.00
CA PHE A 5 -5.58 26.21 6.00
C PHE A 5 -5.34 25.64 7.41
N VAL A 6 -5.29 26.51 8.43
CA VAL A 6 -5.18 26.08 9.83
C VAL A 6 -6.35 25.17 10.22
N SER A 7 -7.58 25.59 9.90
CA SER A 7 -8.79 24.82 10.19
C SER A 7 -8.79 23.47 9.47
N ARG A 8 -8.47 23.44 8.17
CA ARG A 8 -8.43 22.21 7.38
C ARG A 8 -7.36 21.24 7.86
N LEU A 9 -6.14 21.73 8.13
CA LEU A 9 -5.08 20.84 8.62
C LEU A 9 -5.40 20.30 10.01
N ARG A 10 -5.96 21.09 10.92
CA ARG A 10 -6.40 20.60 12.23
C ARG A 10 -7.47 19.52 12.11
N ALA A 11 -8.42 19.68 11.20
CA ALA A 11 -9.44 18.66 10.94
C ALA A 11 -8.81 17.37 10.41
N ALA A 12 -7.87 17.47 9.46
CA ALA A 12 -7.14 16.31 8.93
C ALA A 12 -6.31 15.59 10.02
N VAL A 13 -5.57 16.34 10.84
CA VAL A 13 -4.82 15.82 12.00
C VAL A 13 -5.75 15.13 13.00
N ALA A 14 -6.89 15.75 13.34
CA ALA A 14 -7.85 15.19 14.28
C ALA A 14 -8.46 13.87 13.77
N LEU A 15 -8.78 13.80 12.47
CA LEU A 15 -9.22 12.56 11.84
C LEU A 15 -8.16 11.45 11.99
N ARG A 16 -6.89 11.72 11.70
CA ARG A 16 -5.83 10.70 11.77
C ARG A 16 -5.54 10.25 13.19
N ARG A 17 -5.68 11.13 14.19
CA ARG A 17 -5.62 10.74 15.61
C ARG A 17 -6.71 9.72 15.97
N MET A 18 -7.88 9.81 15.34
CA MET A 18 -8.99 8.88 15.54
C MET A 18 -8.76 7.55 14.81
N VAL A 19 -8.35 7.60 13.54
CA VAL A 19 -8.38 6.42 12.65
C VAL A 19 -7.03 5.70 12.50
N ALA A 20 -5.93 6.30 12.94
CA ALA A 20 -4.59 5.71 12.90
C ALA A 20 -3.86 5.78 14.27
N PRO A 21 -4.49 5.37 15.40
CA PRO A 21 -3.92 5.57 16.73
C PRO A 21 -2.75 4.62 17.07
N ARG A 22 -2.57 3.52 16.32
CA ARG A 22 -1.57 2.46 16.57
C ARG A 22 -0.44 2.46 15.55
N THR A 23 -0.09 3.64 15.05
CA THR A 23 0.96 3.84 14.07
C THR A 23 1.52 5.26 14.19
N ASN A 24 2.79 5.44 13.82
CA ASN A 24 3.42 6.73 13.61
C ASN A 24 3.59 7.03 12.10
N ALA A 25 3.10 6.13 11.25
CA ALA A 25 3.01 6.27 9.79
C ALA A 25 1.54 6.37 9.35
N CYS A 26 1.17 7.47 8.70
CA CYS A 26 -0.17 7.64 8.13
C CYS A 26 -0.19 8.68 7.01
N ARG A 27 -1.21 8.59 6.16
CA ARG A 27 -1.60 9.69 5.27
C ARG A 27 -2.20 10.80 6.12
N LEU A 28 -1.50 11.92 6.28
CA LEU A 28 -1.99 13.05 7.08
C LEU A 28 -2.98 13.93 6.31
N VAL A 29 -2.72 14.18 5.03
CA VAL A 29 -3.59 14.95 4.12
C VAL A 29 -3.73 14.19 2.81
N TYR A 30 -4.97 13.96 2.39
CA TYR A 30 -5.35 13.23 1.19
C TYR A 30 -6.15 14.11 0.22
N GLY A 31 -5.51 15.19 -0.25
CA GLY A 31 -6.01 16.03 -1.34
C GLY A 31 -7.43 16.57 -1.12
N GLU A 32 -8.27 16.31 -2.11
CA GLU A 32 -9.68 16.69 -2.17
C GLU A 32 -10.46 16.15 -0.96
N SER A 33 -10.13 14.95 -0.49
CA SER A 33 -10.83 14.31 0.64
C SER A 33 -10.62 15.01 1.97
N ASP A 34 -9.57 15.81 2.11
CA ASP A 34 -9.33 16.70 3.26
C ASP A 34 -9.66 18.17 2.93
N LEU A 35 -10.32 18.41 1.80
CA LEU A 35 -10.67 19.74 1.29
C LEU A 35 -9.44 20.63 1.10
N LEU A 36 -8.33 20.01 0.71
CA LEU A 36 -7.06 20.63 0.36
C LEU A 36 -6.60 20.10 -1.03
N PRO A 37 -7.33 20.42 -2.13
CA PRO A 37 -7.08 19.87 -3.46
C PRO A 37 -5.63 20.08 -3.91
N GLY A 38 -5.03 19.03 -4.45
CA GLY A 38 -3.61 19.06 -4.87
C GLY A 38 -2.60 19.13 -3.73
N LEU A 39 -2.97 18.89 -2.46
CA LEU A 39 -2.02 18.72 -1.36
C LEU A 39 -2.08 17.29 -0.84
N VAL A 40 -0.95 16.61 -0.85
CA VAL A 40 -0.80 15.27 -0.29
C VAL A 40 0.30 15.30 0.77
N VAL A 41 0.03 14.77 1.94
CA VAL A 41 1.03 14.69 3.03
C VAL A 41 0.96 13.32 3.67
N ASP A 42 2.06 12.60 3.67
CA ASP A 42 2.28 11.47 4.58
C ASP A 42 3.07 11.95 5.79
N ARG A 43 2.77 11.41 6.96
CA ARG A 43 3.58 11.57 8.16
C ARG A 43 4.25 10.24 8.45
N PHE A 44 5.57 10.27 8.61
CA PHE A 44 6.39 9.16 9.09
C PHE A 44 7.16 9.64 10.32
N ASP A 45 6.76 9.14 11.48
CA ASP A 45 7.29 9.57 12.78
C ASP A 45 7.26 11.10 12.96
N ASP A 46 8.43 11.74 12.98
CA ASP A 46 8.64 13.17 13.12
C ASP A 46 8.78 13.93 11.79
N VAL A 47 8.57 13.27 10.65
CA VAL A 47 8.70 13.84 9.30
C VAL A 47 7.34 13.93 8.61
N ALA A 48 7.04 15.08 8.01
CA ALA A 48 5.99 15.19 6.99
C ALA A 48 6.61 15.14 5.59
N VAL A 49 6.20 14.14 4.79
CA VAL A 49 6.52 14.03 3.38
C VAL A 49 5.38 14.66 2.58
N MET A 50 5.63 15.85 2.03
CA MET A 50 4.63 16.70 1.38
C MET A 50 4.80 16.69 -0.14
N GLN A 51 3.68 16.58 -0.85
CA GLN A 51 3.59 16.80 -2.29
C GLN A 51 2.60 17.92 -2.56
N THR A 52 3.01 18.91 -3.34
CA THR A 52 2.16 19.99 -3.84
C THR A 52 1.86 19.70 -5.31
N LEU A 53 0.71 19.12 -5.62
CA LEU A 53 0.38 18.69 -6.98
C LEU A 53 -0.31 19.76 -7.82
N GLY A 54 -0.91 20.78 -7.20
CA GLY A 54 -1.52 21.92 -7.88
C GLY A 54 -0.75 23.22 -7.67
N TYR A 55 -0.78 24.12 -8.66
CA TYR A 55 -0.06 25.41 -8.62
C TYR A 55 -0.38 26.22 -7.34
N GLY A 56 -1.65 26.27 -6.96
CA GLY A 56 -2.10 26.98 -5.76
C GLY A 56 -1.47 26.44 -4.46
N MET A 57 -1.25 25.13 -4.35
CA MET A 57 -0.56 24.56 -3.19
C MET A 57 0.95 24.81 -3.25
N ASP A 58 1.55 24.74 -4.45
CA ASP A 58 2.99 24.90 -4.62
C ASP A 58 3.50 26.30 -4.28
N VAL A 59 2.79 27.36 -4.68
CA VAL A 59 3.14 28.74 -4.32
C VAL A 59 2.96 29.04 -2.83
N ARG A 60 2.35 28.11 -2.07
CA ARG A 60 2.13 28.22 -0.61
C ARG A 60 2.96 27.19 0.18
N LYS A 61 3.85 26.43 -0.46
CA LYS A 61 4.57 25.31 0.16
C LYS A 61 5.30 25.70 1.46
N ASP A 62 5.97 26.84 1.50
CA ASP A 62 6.68 27.31 2.72
C ASP A 62 5.72 27.55 3.89
N PHE A 63 4.59 28.22 3.61
CA PHE A 63 3.54 28.45 4.60
C PHE A 63 2.90 27.14 5.08
N LEU A 64 2.63 26.21 4.15
CA LEU A 64 2.07 24.90 4.47
C LEU A 64 3.06 24.05 5.28
N GLY A 65 4.35 24.08 4.95
CA GLY A 65 5.41 23.41 5.70
C GLY A 65 5.51 23.90 7.14
N ALA A 66 5.53 25.22 7.35
CA ALA A 66 5.52 25.81 8.69
C ALA A 66 4.25 25.43 9.48
N LEU A 67 3.11 25.32 8.79
CA LEU A 67 1.85 24.93 9.40
C LEU A 67 1.84 23.44 9.80
N LEU A 68 2.45 22.56 9.00
CA LEU A 68 2.63 21.14 9.32
C LEU A 68 3.45 20.96 10.60
N VAL A 69 4.58 21.65 10.72
CA VAL A 69 5.41 21.63 11.94
C VAL A 69 4.57 21.99 13.17
N ARG A 70 3.79 23.08 13.08
CA ARG A 70 3.01 23.59 14.21
C ARG A 70 1.80 22.74 14.59
N GLU A 71 1.01 22.30 13.61
CA GLU A 71 -0.29 21.66 13.88
C GLU A 71 -0.22 20.13 13.89
N ALA A 72 0.70 19.54 13.10
CA ALA A 72 0.89 18.09 13.04
C ALA A 72 1.96 17.58 14.01
N GLY A 73 2.77 18.48 14.59
CA GLY A 73 3.82 18.15 15.55
C GLY A 73 5.03 17.43 14.94
N VAL A 74 5.22 17.57 13.62
CA VAL A 74 6.42 17.08 12.93
C VAL A 74 7.58 18.04 13.14
N ARG A 75 8.82 17.54 13.12
CA ARG A 75 10.04 18.34 13.23
C ARG A 75 10.59 18.74 11.87
N ARG A 76 10.34 17.92 10.84
CA ARG A 76 10.96 18.04 9.52
C ARG A 76 9.90 17.95 8.43
N VAL A 77 10.11 18.67 7.34
CA VAL A 77 9.25 18.64 6.15
C VAL A 77 10.10 18.33 4.92
N TYR A 78 9.81 17.21 4.28
CA TYR A 78 10.47 16.76 3.06
C TYR A 78 9.51 16.89 1.87
N LEU A 79 9.97 17.47 0.76
CA LEU A 79 9.19 17.59 -0.47
C LEU A 79 9.44 16.41 -1.39
N ARG A 80 8.35 15.74 -1.80
CA ARG A 80 8.31 14.72 -2.86
C ARG A 80 7.57 15.24 -4.08
N ASN A 81 8.12 16.32 -4.63
CA ASN A 81 7.61 17.03 -5.80
C ASN A 81 8.19 16.48 -7.11
N ASP A 82 8.49 15.19 -7.16
CA ASP A 82 8.98 14.42 -8.30
C ASP A 82 7.84 13.72 -9.09
N ALA A 83 6.59 13.90 -8.66
CA ALA A 83 5.41 13.36 -9.34
C ALA A 83 5.21 14.00 -10.73
N LYS A 84 5.15 13.18 -11.78
CA LYS A 84 4.96 13.64 -13.17
C LYS A 84 3.71 14.49 -13.39
N SER A 85 2.64 14.32 -12.59
CA SER A 85 1.42 15.13 -12.72
C SER A 85 1.67 16.63 -12.55
N ARG A 86 2.72 17.03 -11.84
CA ARG A 86 3.13 18.44 -11.71
C ARG A 86 3.44 19.11 -13.04
N THR A 87 3.88 18.37 -14.06
CA THR A 87 4.16 18.95 -15.38
C THR A 87 2.90 19.43 -16.08
N LEU A 88 1.73 18.88 -15.74
CA LEU A 88 0.42 19.34 -16.24
C LEU A 88 0.07 20.74 -15.72
N GLU A 89 0.62 21.12 -14.56
CA GLU A 89 0.48 22.44 -13.93
C GLU A 89 1.65 23.38 -14.26
N GLY A 90 2.58 22.96 -15.14
CA GLY A 90 3.79 23.72 -15.46
C GLY A 90 4.78 23.85 -14.29
N LEU A 91 4.71 22.97 -13.29
CA LEU A 91 5.54 23.02 -12.09
C LEU A 91 6.84 22.21 -12.25
N PRO A 92 7.97 22.68 -11.69
CA PRO A 92 9.23 21.95 -11.73
C PRO A 92 9.18 20.68 -10.88
N LEU A 93 9.94 19.67 -11.28
CA LEU A 93 10.11 18.44 -10.52
C LEU A 93 11.35 18.52 -9.63
N PHE A 94 11.18 18.31 -8.32
CA PHE A 94 12.29 18.33 -7.37
C PHE A 94 11.94 17.58 -6.09
N LYS A 95 12.97 17.22 -5.33
CA LYS A 95 12.83 16.60 -4.00
C LYS A 95 13.90 17.14 -3.06
N GLY A 96 13.60 17.16 -1.77
CA GLY A 96 14.52 17.64 -0.74
C GLY A 96 13.82 18.20 0.48
N PHE A 97 14.59 18.54 1.51
CA PHE A 97 14.04 19.19 2.70
C PHE A 97 13.56 20.60 2.39
N LEU A 98 12.32 20.89 2.78
CA LEU A 98 11.78 22.24 2.84
C LEU A 98 12.14 22.91 4.17
N SER A 99 12.12 22.12 5.25
CA SER A 99 12.44 22.59 6.60
C SER A 99 13.00 21.44 7.43
N GLY A 100 14.04 21.73 8.21
CA GLY A 100 14.84 20.74 8.91
C GLY A 100 15.81 20.01 7.97
N GLU A 101 16.52 19.02 8.51
CA GLU A 101 17.50 18.18 7.81
C GLU A 101 17.62 16.82 8.51
N GLY A 102 18.40 15.89 7.95
CA GLY A 102 18.74 14.61 8.56
C GLY A 102 18.44 13.40 7.69
N ASP A 103 18.40 12.22 8.31
CA ASP A 103 18.26 10.95 7.61
C ASP A 103 16.91 10.84 6.88
N THR A 104 16.97 10.23 5.69
CA THR A 104 15.81 9.93 4.85
C THR A 104 15.24 8.53 5.10
N ALA A 105 15.99 7.68 5.81
CA ALA A 105 15.52 6.41 6.34
C ALA A 105 14.82 6.63 7.69
N VAL A 106 13.48 6.66 7.67
CA VAL A 106 12.66 6.97 8.84
C VAL A 106 12.06 5.68 9.44
N PRO A 107 12.36 5.33 10.70
CA PRO A 107 11.75 4.19 11.35
C PRO A 107 10.28 4.43 11.64
N ILE A 108 9.44 3.45 11.35
CA ILE A 108 8.00 3.50 11.63
C ILE A 108 7.53 2.23 12.35
N HIS A 109 6.37 2.31 13.00
CA HIS A 109 5.63 1.14 13.48
C HIS A 109 4.21 1.12 12.89
N GLU A 110 3.70 -0.08 12.65
CA GLU A 110 2.34 -0.29 12.15
C GLU A 110 1.77 -1.54 12.81
N GLY A 111 0.82 -1.35 13.75
CA GLY A 111 0.35 -2.45 14.57
C GLY A 111 1.51 -3.06 15.37
N PRO A 112 1.75 -4.38 15.32
CA PRO A 112 2.88 -5.00 16.01
C PRO A 112 4.22 -4.86 15.26
N ALA A 113 4.20 -4.48 13.98
CA ALA A 113 5.38 -4.51 13.13
C ALA A 113 6.16 -3.19 13.15
N ARG A 114 7.47 -3.27 12.92
CA ARG A 114 8.40 -2.14 12.79
C ARG A 114 9.05 -2.15 11.41
N PHE A 115 9.08 -1.01 10.74
CA PHE A 115 9.65 -0.86 9.40
C PHE A 115 10.58 0.36 9.31
N VAL A 116 11.22 0.53 8.17
CA VAL A 116 11.97 1.71 7.78
C VAL A 116 11.42 2.20 6.44
N VAL A 117 11.16 3.50 6.37
CA VAL A 117 10.67 4.18 5.17
C VAL A 117 11.80 5.01 4.59
N GLU A 118 12.17 4.76 3.34
CA GLU A 118 13.10 5.63 2.61
C GLU A 118 12.32 6.74 1.91
N ILE A 119 12.32 7.94 2.49
CA ILE A 119 11.47 9.04 2.02
C ILE A 119 11.99 9.72 0.75
N ALA A 120 13.30 9.64 0.44
CA ALA A 120 13.91 10.34 -0.70
C ALA A 120 13.92 9.50 -1.98
N GLU A 121 14.23 8.20 -1.88
CA GLU A 121 14.34 7.29 -3.03
C GLU A 121 13.22 6.23 -3.08
N GLY A 122 12.43 6.08 -2.01
CA GLY A 122 11.34 5.10 -1.98
C GLY A 122 10.22 5.42 -2.97
N GLN A 123 9.49 4.37 -3.37
CA GLN A 123 8.33 4.49 -4.26
C GLN A 123 7.22 5.37 -3.64
N LYS A 124 6.53 6.14 -4.47
CA LYS A 124 5.54 7.17 -4.05
C LYS A 124 6.16 8.17 -3.07
N THR A 125 5.76 8.14 -1.79
CA THR A 125 6.30 8.95 -0.69
C THR A 125 7.19 8.12 0.25
N GLY A 126 7.39 6.84 -0.06
CA GLY A 126 8.23 5.90 0.69
C GLY A 126 7.46 4.70 1.26
N TRP A 127 6.15 4.83 1.56
CA TRP A 127 5.35 3.78 2.21
C TRP A 127 3.90 3.76 1.74
N PHE A 128 3.32 2.55 1.65
CA PHE A 128 1.93 2.33 1.26
C PHE A 128 1.02 2.32 2.50
N CYS A 129 0.72 3.51 3.03
CA CYS A 129 -0.21 3.70 4.17
C CYS A 129 -1.64 3.21 3.85
N ASP A 130 -2.04 3.25 2.58
CA ASP A 130 -3.35 2.82 2.07
C ASP A 130 -3.67 1.34 2.35
N GLN A 131 -2.65 0.49 2.39
CA GLN A 131 -2.77 -0.95 2.62
C GLN A 131 -2.72 -1.37 4.10
N ARG A 132 -2.51 -0.44 5.06
CA ARG A 132 -2.34 -0.77 6.50
C ARG A 132 -3.41 -1.70 7.03
N GLU A 133 -4.67 -1.33 6.85
CA GLU A 133 -5.80 -2.10 7.39
C GLU A 133 -5.97 -3.46 6.69
N ASN A 134 -5.47 -3.60 5.47
CA ASN A 134 -5.53 -4.87 4.73
C ASN A 134 -4.40 -5.79 5.15
N ARG A 135 -3.20 -5.25 5.45
CA ARG A 135 -2.09 -6.00 6.04
C ARG A 135 -2.47 -6.60 7.38
N LEU A 136 -3.09 -5.80 8.25
CA LEU A 136 -3.55 -6.27 9.56
C LEU A 136 -4.68 -7.31 9.45
N ALA A 137 -5.62 -7.13 8.51
CA ALA A 137 -6.69 -8.11 8.29
C ALA A 137 -6.16 -9.44 7.72
N ALA A 138 -5.26 -9.38 6.72
CA ALA A 138 -4.65 -10.57 6.12
C ALA A 138 -3.89 -11.42 7.17
N ALA A 139 -3.21 -10.77 8.12
CA ALA A 139 -2.47 -11.44 9.17
C ALA A 139 -3.34 -12.35 10.07
N LEU A 140 -4.64 -12.06 10.22
CA LEU A 140 -5.57 -12.89 10.99
C LEU A 140 -5.71 -14.32 10.43
N TYR A 141 -5.45 -14.50 9.14
CA TYR A 141 -5.54 -15.78 8.44
C TYR A 141 -4.22 -16.56 8.39
N ALA A 142 -3.15 -16.04 9.00
CA ALA A 142 -1.80 -16.56 8.83
C ALA A 142 -1.33 -17.52 9.95
N LYS A 143 -2.03 -17.61 11.09
CA LYS A 143 -1.55 -18.40 12.24
C LYS A 143 -1.33 -19.88 11.88
N HIS A 144 -0.12 -20.38 12.13
CA HIS A 144 0.34 -21.74 11.79
C HIS A 144 0.25 -22.09 10.30
N LYS A 145 0.21 -21.10 9.42
CA LYS A 145 0.08 -21.27 7.97
C LYS A 145 1.39 -21.03 7.24
N THR A 146 1.55 -21.68 6.09
CA THR A 146 2.57 -21.32 5.09
C THR A 146 2.00 -20.27 4.15
N VAL A 147 2.69 -19.12 4.03
CA VAL A 147 2.22 -17.92 3.34
C VAL A 147 3.10 -17.62 2.13
N LEU A 148 2.47 -17.24 1.02
CA LEU A 148 3.12 -16.64 -0.15
C LEU A 148 2.66 -15.18 -0.30
N GLU A 149 3.60 -14.25 -0.34
CA GLU A 149 3.37 -12.84 -0.66
C GLU A 149 4.01 -12.53 -2.03
N ALA A 150 3.20 -12.53 -3.08
CA ALA A 150 3.65 -12.10 -4.40
C ALA A 150 3.52 -10.58 -4.54
N PHE A 151 4.50 -9.96 -5.20
CA PHE A 151 4.64 -8.49 -5.27
C PHE A 151 4.88 -7.89 -3.88
N CYS A 152 5.79 -8.51 -3.11
CA CYS A 152 5.93 -8.23 -1.68
C CYS A 152 6.49 -6.83 -1.37
N HIS A 153 7.08 -6.14 -2.34
CA HIS A 153 7.78 -4.88 -2.11
C HIS A 153 8.75 -5.04 -0.92
N THR A 154 8.51 -4.33 0.17
CA THR A 154 9.32 -4.32 1.40
C THR A 154 8.84 -5.32 2.47
N GLY A 155 8.05 -6.31 2.07
CA GLY A 155 7.63 -7.48 2.86
C GLY A 155 6.49 -7.23 3.84
N ALA A 156 5.74 -6.14 3.67
CA ALA A 156 4.86 -5.63 4.72
C ALA A 156 3.69 -6.56 5.06
N PHE A 157 3.08 -7.27 4.11
CA PHE A 157 2.06 -8.27 4.44
C PHE A 157 2.69 -9.49 5.11
N GLY A 158 3.80 -9.99 4.56
CA GLY A 158 4.50 -11.18 5.05
C GLY A 158 5.00 -11.02 6.48
N ILE A 159 5.53 -9.84 6.84
CA ILE A 159 6.01 -9.57 8.20
C ILE A 159 4.85 -9.53 9.20
N GLN A 160 3.71 -8.92 8.83
CA GLN A 160 2.52 -8.94 9.68
C GLN A 160 2.00 -10.37 9.86
N ALA A 161 2.00 -11.18 8.80
CA ALA A 161 1.65 -12.59 8.86
C ALA A 161 2.61 -13.40 9.75
N ALA A 162 3.92 -13.15 9.66
CA ALA A 162 4.93 -13.78 10.48
C ALA A 162 4.74 -13.47 11.97
N LEU A 163 4.50 -12.20 12.31
CA LEU A 163 4.21 -11.75 13.68
C LEU A 163 2.89 -12.30 14.22
N ALA A 164 1.91 -12.55 13.34
CA ALA A 164 0.66 -13.23 13.68
C ALA A 164 0.80 -14.77 13.84
N GLY A 165 2.02 -15.29 13.72
CA GLY A 165 2.32 -16.70 13.97
C GLY A 165 2.30 -17.59 12.73
N ALA A 166 2.53 -17.05 11.53
CA ALA A 166 2.79 -17.88 10.35
C ALA A 166 3.93 -18.86 10.60
N GLN A 167 3.79 -20.06 10.03
CA GLN A 167 4.82 -21.09 10.06
C GLN A 167 6.00 -20.70 9.16
N SER A 168 5.70 -20.20 7.96
CA SER A 168 6.69 -19.69 7.02
C SER A 168 6.07 -18.65 6.11
N VAL A 169 6.89 -17.72 5.64
CA VAL A 169 6.53 -16.68 4.67
C VAL A 169 7.55 -16.71 3.54
N GLU A 170 7.06 -16.85 2.32
CA GLU A 170 7.84 -16.66 1.10
C GLU A 170 7.37 -15.38 0.40
N GLY A 171 8.28 -14.45 0.13
CA GLY A 171 7.98 -13.20 -0.56
C GLY A 171 8.73 -13.05 -1.87
N LEU A 172 8.04 -12.57 -2.90
CA LEU A 172 8.57 -12.40 -4.25
C LEU A 172 8.42 -10.95 -4.71
N ASP A 173 9.52 -10.35 -5.17
CA ASP A 173 9.48 -9.03 -5.81
C ASP A 173 10.58 -8.91 -6.89
N VAL A 174 10.35 -8.12 -7.93
CA VAL A 174 11.34 -7.91 -9.01
C VAL A 174 12.50 -7.01 -8.58
N SER A 175 12.31 -6.21 -7.53
CA SER A 175 13.31 -5.26 -7.04
C SER A 175 14.21 -5.90 -5.98
N ALA A 176 15.48 -6.13 -6.32
CA ALA A 176 16.50 -6.58 -5.37
C ALA A 176 16.61 -5.66 -4.14
N ALA A 177 16.47 -4.35 -4.33
CA ALA A 177 16.50 -3.37 -3.25
C ALA A 177 15.29 -3.51 -2.30
N ALA A 178 14.10 -3.81 -2.85
CA ALA A 178 12.91 -4.03 -2.04
C ALA A 178 13.00 -5.34 -1.24
N VAL A 179 13.51 -6.40 -1.87
CA VAL A 179 13.81 -7.70 -1.23
C VAL A 179 14.80 -7.53 -0.08
N ALA A 180 15.92 -6.85 -0.29
CA ALA A 180 16.91 -6.60 0.76
C ALA A 180 16.31 -5.81 1.94
N LEU A 181 15.43 -4.84 1.65
CA LEU A 181 14.73 -4.10 2.70
C LEU A 181 13.73 -4.98 3.45
N ALA A 182 13.00 -5.87 2.76
CA ALA A 182 12.11 -6.86 3.36
C ALA A 182 12.85 -7.82 4.30
N GLU A 183 14.04 -8.30 3.92
CA GLU A 183 14.91 -9.09 4.78
C GLU A 183 15.34 -8.32 6.03
N SER A 184 15.76 -7.06 5.86
CA SER A 184 16.13 -6.19 6.99
C SER A 184 14.95 -5.98 7.95
N HIS A 185 13.73 -5.87 7.41
CA HIS A 185 12.53 -5.74 8.22
C HIS A 185 12.20 -7.05 8.95
N ALA A 186 12.40 -8.21 8.33
CA ALA A 186 12.22 -9.50 9.00
C ALA A 186 13.20 -9.66 10.17
N ILE A 187 14.46 -9.22 10.01
CA ILE A 187 15.45 -9.17 11.11
C ILE A 187 14.99 -8.21 12.21
N ARG A 188 14.59 -6.99 11.85
CA ARG A 188 14.11 -5.96 12.79
C ARG A 188 12.90 -6.41 13.62
N ASN A 189 12.08 -7.31 13.08
CA ASN A 189 10.90 -7.87 13.74
C ASN A 189 11.15 -9.25 14.36
N GLU A 190 12.40 -9.74 14.38
CA GLU A 190 12.76 -11.02 14.99
C GLU A 190 12.03 -12.22 14.37
N VAL A 191 11.72 -12.15 13.07
CA VAL A 191 11.02 -13.18 12.29
C VAL A 191 11.82 -13.68 11.08
N ALA A 192 13.09 -13.30 10.97
CA ALA A 192 13.96 -13.69 9.85
C ALA A 192 14.04 -15.21 9.65
N GLU A 193 14.00 -16.01 10.72
CA GLU A 193 14.10 -17.47 10.61
C GLU A 193 12.98 -18.11 9.78
N ARG A 194 11.78 -17.51 9.81
CA ARG A 194 10.58 -18.01 9.11
C ARG A 194 10.25 -17.27 7.81
N CYS A 195 10.94 -16.17 7.51
CA CYS A 195 10.74 -15.38 6.30
C CYS A 195 11.84 -15.66 5.28
N ARG A 196 11.47 -15.84 4.02
CA ARG A 196 12.40 -15.94 2.88
C ARG A 196 11.89 -15.01 1.79
N TYR A 197 12.68 -13.99 1.48
CA TYR A 197 12.39 -13.06 0.37
C TYR A 197 13.37 -13.34 -0.76
N ARG A 198 12.91 -13.28 -2.00
CA ARG A 198 13.79 -13.44 -3.16
C ARG A 198 13.38 -12.58 -4.33
N GLN A 199 14.37 -12.19 -5.10
CA GLN A 199 14.15 -11.45 -6.34
C GLN A 199 13.57 -12.39 -7.40
N ALA A 200 12.33 -12.16 -7.81
CA ALA A 200 11.65 -12.95 -8.84
C ALA A 200 10.48 -12.17 -9.45
N ASP A 201 10.21 -12.40 -10.72
CA ASP A 201 8.96 -11.94 -11.35
C ASP A 201 7.83 -12.91 -10.98
N ALA A 202 6.79 -12.40 -10.32
CA ALA A 202 5.64 -13.22 -9.93
C ALA A 202 4.90 -13.81 -11.14
N PHE A 203 4.94 -13.19 -12.31
CA PHE A 203 4.31 -13.75 -13.51
C PHE A 203 4.99 -15.03 -13.99
N ASP A 204 6.30 -15.15 -13.77
CA ASP A 204 7.09 -16.32 -14.13
C ASP A 204 7.15 -17.33 -12.98
N GLU A 205 7.30 -16.84 -11.75
CA GLU A 205 7.52 -17.67 -10.58
C GLU A 205 6.25 -18.38 -10.09
N LEU A 206 5.07 -17.77 -10.21
CA LEU A 206 3.82 -18.42 -9.80
C LEU A 206 3.53 -19.71 -10.62
N PRO A 207 3.65 -19.71 -11.96
CA PRO A 207 3.62 -20.94 -12.76
C PRO A 207 4.71 -21.95 -12.39
N ALA A 208 5.94 -21.51 -12.13
CA ALA A 208 7.04 -22.41 -11.75
C ALA A 208 6.77 -23.11 -10.41
N LEU A 209 6.30 -22.37 -9.40
CA LEU A 209 5.86 -22.93 -8.11
C LEU A 209 4.71 -23.93 -8.29
N GLU A 210 3.75 -23.64 -9.18
CA GLU A 210 2.64 -24.54 -9.49
C GLU A 210 3.16 -25.87 -10.06
N GLN A 211 4.08 -25.82 -11.02
CA GLN A 211 4.72 -26.99 -11.66
C GLN A 211 5.57 -27.81 -10.68
N GLN A 212 6.23 -27.15 -9.74
CA GLN A 212 6.98 -27.78 -8.65
C GLN A 212 6.07 -28.43 -7.59
N GLY A 213 4.74 -28.33 -7.73
CA GLY A 213 3.78 -28.89 -6.77
C GLY A 213 3.71 -28.12 -5.45
N ARG A 214 4.27 -26.90 -5.38
CA ARG A 214 4.24 -26.07 -4.18
C ARG A 214 2.81 -25.65 -3.84
N ARG A 215 2.49 -25.63 -2.55
CA ARG A 215 1.17 -25.22 -2.06
C ARG A 215 1.30 -24.39 -0.79
N TYR A 216 0.39 -23.45 -0.62
CA TYR A 216 0.31 -22.51 0.50
C TYR A 216 -1.08 -22.54 1.12
N ASP A 217 -1.19 -22.10 2.37
CA ASP A 217 -2.49 -21.94 3.03
C ASP A 217 -3.03 -20.52 2.88
N LEU A 218 -2.13 -19.55 2.69
CA LEU A 218 -2.44 -18.15 2.44
C LEU A 218 -1.61 -17.65 1.26
N VAL A 219 -2.25 -17.11 0.24
CA VAL A 219 -1.60 -16.43 -0.88
C VAL A 219 -2.05 -14.97 -0.89
N ILE A 220 -1.10 -14.05 -0.98
CA ILE A 220 -1.32 -12.61 -1.00
C ILE A 220 -0.82 -12.09 -2.35
N LEU A 221 -1.70 -11.39 -3.06
CA LEU A 221 -1.44 -10.78 -4.36
C LEU A 221 -1.71 -9.27 -4.26
N ASP A 222 -0.66 -8.47 -4.27
CA ASP A 222 -0.77 -6.99 -4.34
C ASP A 222 0.01 -6.42 -5.53
N PRO A 223 -0.37 -6.76 -6.77
CA PRO A 223 0.36 -6.32 -7.95
C PRO A 223 0.27 -4.80 -8.16
N PRO A 224 1.23 -4.21 -8.89
CA PRO A 224 1.14 -2.81 -9.29
C PRO A 224 -0.10 -2.55 -10.15
N ALA A 225 -0.46 -1.27 -10.33
CA ALA A 225 -1.61 -0.90 -11.15
C ALA A 225 -1.38 -1.28 -12.63
N PHE A 226 -2.17 -2.23 -13.15
CA PHE A 226 -2.13 -2.63 -14.56
C PHE A 226 -2.94 -1.70 -15.48
N ALA A 227 -3.98 -1.02 -14.97
CA ALA A 227 -4.74 -0.05 -15.76
C ALA A 227 -4.51 1.39 -15.27
N ARG A 228 -3.96 2.23 -16.15
CA ARG A 228 -3.83 3.68 -15.93
C ARG A 228 -4.88 4.52 -16.66
N SER A 229 -5.68 3.91 -17.55
CA SER A 229 -6.76 4.56 -18.29
C SER A 229 -7.93 3.60 -18.52
N LYS A 230 -9.09 4.14 -18.92
CA LYS A 230 -10.29 3.34 -19.26
C LYS A 230 -10.04 2.40 -20.44
N GLN A 231 -9.26 2.81 -21.45
CA GLN A 231 -8.95 1.94 -22.60
C GLN A 231 -8.12 0.71 -22.23
N ALA A 232 -7.32 0.79 -21.16
CA ALA A 232 -6.45 -0.29 -20.72
C ALA A 232 -7.16 -1.36 -19.85
N VAL A 233 -8.44 -1.15 -19.48
CA VAL A 233 -9.14 -1.98 -18.49
C VAL A 233 -9.23 -3.45 -18.93
N ALA A 234 -9.61 -3.73 -20.17
CA ALA A 234 -9.77 -5.11 -20.65
C ALA A 234 -8.45 -5.90 -20.59
N HIS A 235 -7.35 -5.30 -21.04
CA HIS A 235 -6.02 -5.90 -20.97
C HIS A 235 -5.54 -6.10 -19.53
N ALA A 236 -5.75 -5.09 -18.67
CA ALA A 236 -5.41 -5.18 -17.26
C ALA A 236 -6.18 -6.30 -16.55
N LEU A 237 -7.47 -6.44 -16.80
CA LEU A 237 -8.29 -7.52 -16.22
C LEU A 237 -7.78 -8.90 -16.64
N ALA A 238 -7.28 -9.07 -17.87
CA ALA A 238 -6.66 -10.33 -18.30
C ALA A 238 -5.40 -10.64 -17.49
N GLY A 239 -4.53 -9.64 -17.28
CA GLY A 239 -3.34 -9.78 -16.42
C GLY A 239 -3.71 -10.13 -14.97
N TYR A 240 -4.65 -9.39 -14.37
CA TYR A 240 -5.16 -9.68 -13.03
C TYR A 240 -5.74 -11.10 -12.93
N LYS A 241 -6.49 -11.54 -13.94
CA LYS A 241 -7.08 -12.89 -13.99
C LYS A 241 -5.99 -13.96 -13.98
N GLN A 242 -4.93 -13.79 -14.75
CA GLN A 242 -3.82 -14.74 -14.79
C GLN A 242 -3.14 -14.88 -13.42
N VAL A 243 -2.80 -13.76 -12.78
CA VAL A 243 -2.17 -13.79 -11.45
C VAL A 243 -3.08 -14.45 -10.42
N ASN A 244 -4.38 -14.09 -10.41
CA ASN A 244 -5.35 -14.66 -9.47
C ASN A 244 -5.59 -16.16 -9.73
N LEU A 245 -5.64 -16.59 -11.00
CA LEU A 245 -5.76 -17.99 -11.38
C LEU A 245 -4.59 -18.81 -10.81
N ARG A 246 -3.36 -18.33 -10.98
CA ARG A 246 -2.16 -19.01 -10.44
C ARG A 246 -2.16 -19.01 -8.92
N GLY A 247 -2.49 -17.88 -8.29
CA GLY A 247 -2.64 -17.79 -6.84
C GLY A 247 -3.63 -18.80 -6.27
N LEU A 248 -4.79 -18.97 -6.90
CA LEU A 248 -5.82 -19.95 -6.51
C LEU A 248 -5.35 -21.39 -6.66
N ARG A 249 -4.57 -21.71 -7.70
CA ARG A 249 -4.02 -23.06 -7.91
C ARG A 249 -2.92 -23.43 -6.91
N LEU A 250 -2.22 -22.43 -6.40
CA LEU A 250 -1.21 -22.58 -5.35
C LEU A 250 -1.82 -22.78 -3.96
N LEU A 251 -3.13 -22.58 -3.77
CA LEU A 251 -3.77 -22.82 -2.47
C LEU A 251 -4.03 -24.31 -2.20
N ARG A 252 -3.81 -24.70 -0.94
CA ARG A 252 -4.37 -25.94 -0.38
C ARG A 252 -5.90 -25.82 -0.24
N PRO A 253 -6.64 -26.95 -0.21
CA PRO A 253 -8.06 -26.93 0.17
C PRO A 253 -8.28 -26.20 1.49
N GLY A 254 -9.28 -25.32 1.57
CA GLY A 254 -9.52 -24.48 2.74
C GLY A 254 -8.62 -23.25 2.84
N GLY A 255 -7.69 -23.06 1.90
CA GLY A 255 -6.74 -21.95 1.88
C GLY A 255 -7.38 -20.62 1.50
N VAL A 256 -6.73 -19.53 1.87
CA VAL A 256 -7.20 -18.14 1.73
C VAL A 256 -6.38 -17.39 0.69
N LEU A 257 -7.07 -16.67 -0.20
CA LEU A 257 -6.47 -15.70 -1.11
C LEU A 257 -6.79 -14.29 -0.62
N VAL A 258 -5.76 -13.46 -0.47
CA VAL A 258 -5.87 -12.00 -0.35
C VAL A 258 -5.43 -11.42 -1.68
N THR A 259 -6.30 -10.66 -2.35
CA THR A 259 -6.01 -10.10 -3.68
C THR A 259 -6.43 -8.65 -3.78
N CYS A 260 -5.53 -7.82 -4.30
CA CYS A 260 -5.69 -6.37 -4.34
C CYS A 260 -5.60 -5.80 -5.77
N SER A 261 -6.22 -4.64 -5.96
CA SER A 261 -6.06 -3.81 -7.15
C SER A 261 -6.14 -2.34 -6.77
N CYS A 262 -5.09 -1.58 -7.12
CA CYS A 262 -5.05 -0.13 -6.99
C CYS A 262 -5.36 0.62 -8.30
N SER A 263 -5.80 -0.10 -9.35
CA SER A 263 -6.14 0.49 -10.64
C SER A 263 -7.51 1.20 -10.57
N HIS A 264 -7.55 2.53 -10.46
CA HIS A 264 -8.79 3.30 -10.33
C HIS A 264 -9.87 2.97 -11.40
N PRO A 265 -9.54 2.78 -12.71
CA PRO A 265 -10.55 2.48 -13.73
C PRO A 265 -11.26 1.12 -13.58
N ILE A 266 -10.73 0.21 -12.75
CA ILE A 266 -11.34 -1.10 -12.49
C ILE A 266 -12.32 -0.94 -11.33
N SER A 267 -13.61 -1.20 -11.60
CA SER A 267 -14.65 -1.17 -10.59
C SER A 267 -14.55 -2.35 -9.60
N GLU A 268 -15.20 -2.24 -8.45
CA GLU A 268 -15.31 -3.36 -7.49
C GLU A 268 -16.02 -4.56 -8.11
N GLN A 269 -17.05 -4.32 -8.93
CA GLN A 269 -17.80 -5.37 -9.60
C GLN A 269 -16.95 -6.09 -10.65
N ASP A 270 -16.18 -5.34 -11.45
CA ASP A 270 -15.27 -5.94 -12.44
C ASP A 270 -14.17 -6.76 -11.76
N PHE A 271 -13.63 -6.25 -10.65
CA PHE A 271 -12.62 -6.95 -9.87
C PHE A 271 -13.17 -8.26 -9.29
N TRP A 272 -14.35 -8.23 -8.69
CA TRP A 272 -15.03 -9.43 -8.20
C TRP A 272 -15.32 -10.44 -9.31
N ALA A 273 -15.89 -9.99 -10.43
CA ALA A 273 -16.18 -10.85 -11.58
C ALA A 273 -14.91 -11.51 -12.16
N MET A 274 -13.79 -10.78 -12.16
CA MET A 274 -12.49 -11.30 -12.56
C MET A 274 -12.00 -12.40 -11.61
N VAL A 275 -12.09 -12.20 -10.30
CA VAL A 275 -11.73 -13.23 -9.30
C VAL A 275 -12.62 -14.47 -9.44
N GLN A 276 -13.92 -14.29 -9.66
CA GLN A 276 -14.84 -15.40 -9.92
C GLN A 276 -14.48 -16.18 -11.19
N ALA A 277 -14.08 -15.47 -12.26
CA ALA A 277 -13.63 -16.12 -13.49
C ALA A 277 -12.33 -16.90 -13.28
N ALA A 278 -11.36 -16.34 -12.55
CA ALA A 278 -10.13 -17.04 -12.19
C ALA A 278 -10.41 -18.30 -11.34
N ALA A 279 -11.35 -18.22 -10.39
CA ALA A 279 -11.76 -19.34 -9.55
C ALA A 279 -12.42 -20.48 -10.33
N ARG A 280 -13.30 -20.17 -11.30
CA ARG A 280 -13.87 -21.16 -12.22
C ARG A 280 -12.78 -21.86 -13.03
N ASP A 281 -11.85 -21.12 -13.62
CA ASP A 281 -10.75 -21.68 -14.42
C ASP A 281 -9.72 -22.45 -13.56
N ALA A 282 -9.66 -22.16 -12.26
CA ALA A 282 -8.87 -22.92 -11.29
C ALA A 282 -9.58 -24.20 -10.83
N GLY A 283 -10.88 -24.38 -11.10
CA GLY A 283 -11.69 -25.44 -10.53
C GLY A 283 -11.82 -25.35 -9.01
N ARG A 284 -11.78 -24.13 -8.46
CA ARG A 284 -11.82 -23.87 -7.01
C ARG A 284 -13.06 -23.03 -6.68
N PRO A 285 -14.10 -23.56 -6.02
CA PRO A 285 -15.17 -22.72 -5.52
C PRO A 285 -14.60 -21.82 -4.40
N ILE A 286 -15.11 -20.59 -4.34
CA ILE A 286 -14.64 -19.57 -3.42
C ILE A 286 -15.79 -18.95 -2.63
N ARG A 287 -15.48 -18.56 -1.40
CA ARG A 287 -16.35 -17.79 -0.51
C ARG A 287 -15.68 -16.45 -0.20
N LEU A 288 -16.44 -15.37 -0.30
CA LEU A 288 -16.00 -14.06 0.15
C LEU A 288 -16.01 -14.01 1.69
N LEU A 289 -14.86 -13.72 2.30
CA LEU A 289 -14.74 -13.48 3.73
C LEU A 289 -14.83 -11.99 4.03
N GLU A 290 -14.09 -11.18 3.27
CA GLU A 290 -14.04 -9.74 3.43
C GLU A 290 -13.91 -9.02 2.09
N GLN A 291 -14.64 -7.90 1.96
CA GLN A 291 -14.46 -6.92 0.89
C GLN A 291 -14.00 -5.61 1.52
N ARG A 292 -12.78 -5.20 1.16
CA ARG A 292 -12.05 -4.10 1.80
C ARG A 292 -11.58 -3.08 0.77
N SER A 293 -11.12 -1.93 1.27
CA SER A 293 -10.61 -0.82 0.46
C SER A 293 -9.36 -0.21 1.11
N GLN A 294 -8.97 0.98 0.66
CA GLN A 294 -7.92 1.79 1.28
C GLN A 294 -8.24 2.11 2.75
N GLY A 295 -7.18 2.27 3.56
CA GLY A 295 -7.30 2.63 4.96
C GLY A 295 -8.03 3.96 5.21
N PRO A 296 -8.59 4.16 6.43
CA PRO A 296 -9.43 5.33 6.75
C PRO A 296 -8.67 6.66 6.80
N ASP A 297 -7.33 6.63 6.76
CA ASP A 297 -6.50 7.81 6.55
C ASP A 297 -6.42 8.25 5.07
N HIS A 298 -7.04 7.50 4.16
CA HIS A 298 -7.32 7.84 2.76
C HIS A 298 -8.84 7.96 2.53
N PRO A 299 -9.52 8.94 3.17
CA PRO A 299 -10.97 9.00 3.18
C PRO A 299 -11.54 9.11 1.76
N VAL A 300 -12.63 8.37 1.52
CA VAL A 300 -13.40 8.42 0.27
C VAL A 300 -14.53 9.44 0.44
N LEU A 301 -14.62 10.39 -0.49
CA LEU A 301 -15.70 11.37 -0.51
C LEU A 301 -16.95 10.79 -1.17
N ALA A 302 -18.09 10.93 -0.51
CA ALA A 302 -19.38 10.52 -1.08
C ALA A 302 -19.70 11.26 -2.40
N GLY A 303 -19.33 12.54 -2.50
CA GLY A 303 -19.52 13.36 -3.70
C GLY A 303 -18.43 13.23 -4.76
N MET A 304 -17.40 12.41 -4.54
CA MET A 304 -16.28 12.24 -5.48
C MET A 304 -15.78 10.79 -5.46
N PRO A 305 -16.48 9.88 -6.18
CA PRO A 305 -16.14 8.46 -6.25
C PRO A 305 -14.71 8.17 -6.70
N GLU A 306 -14.08 9.11 -7.42
CA GLU A 306 -12.69 9.05 -7.89
C GLU A 306 -11.67 8.91 -6.76
N THR A 307 -12.02 9.37 -5.57
CA THR A 307 -11.18 9.20 -4.37
C THR A 307 -11.10 7.74 -3.91
N ARG A 308 -11.99 6.86 -4.38
CA ARG A 308 -11.94 5.41 -4.14
C ARG A 308 -11.18 4.72 -5.28
N TYR A 309 -10.05 4.10 -4.97
CA TYR A 309 -9.21 3.44 -5.99
C TYR A 309 -8.77 2.03 -5.62
N LEU A 310 -8.63 1.74 -4.32
CA LEU A 310 -8.11 0.46 -3.84
C LEU A 310 -9.25 -0.52 -3.57
N LYS A 311 -9.11 -1.72 -4.13
CA LYS A 311 -9.96 -2.87 -3.85
C LYS A 311 -9.10 -3.96 -3.25
N CYS A 312 -9.58 -4.60 -2.19
CA CYS A 312 -8.96 -5.78 -1.59
C CYS A 312 -10.06 -6.80 -1.28
N LEU A 313 -9.88 -8.03 -1.74
CA LEU A 313 -10.79 -9.15 -1.46
C LEU A 313 -10.02 -10.21 -0.69
N ILE A 314 -10.64 -10.72 0.37
CA ILE A 314 -10.16 -11.90 1.10
C ILE A 314 -11.18 -13.01 0.86
N VAL A 315 -10.74 -14.08 0.20
CA VAL A 315 -11.62 -15.21 -0.18
C VAL A 315 -11.02 -16.53 0.27
N GLN A 316 -11.87 -17.49 0.64
CA GLN A 316 -11.46 -18.85 1.00
C GLN A 316 -11.88 -19.83 -0.08
N THR A 317 -11.02 -20.81 -0.39
CA THR A 317 -11.37 -21.98 -1.22
C THR A 317 -12.03 -23.08 -0.37
N PHE A 318 -13.02 -23.78 -0.91
CA PHE A 318 -13.67 -24.92 -0.25
C PHE A 318 -14.03 -26.04 -1.22
#